data_AF-A0A3D9UKP0-F1
#
_entry.id   AF-A0A3D9UKP0-F1
#
_cell.length_a   1.000
_cell.length_b   1.000
_cell.length_c   1.000
_cell.angle_alpha   90.00
_cell.angle_beta   90.00
_cell.angle_gamma   90.00
#
_symmetry.space_group_name_H-M   'P 1'
#
loop_
_entity.id
_entity.type
_entity.pdbx_description
1 polymer ?
#
loop_
_entity_poly.entity_id
_entity_poly.type
_entity_poly.pdbx_seq_one_letter_code
_entity_poly.pdbx_strand_id
1 'polypeptide(L)'
;MLWARTVNRHGARTALLVAGVLLSVTACSSDEPATKTTKSPVCPSSLPAPSFKVSLAQTFLNIYNASSTDGLASRAASELTWRGAHVLSTGNDPNPDDRPEPKAAEIRYGKNGKQVALNLATQVQNAVLYQDDRTNPTVDLILGDGFKFVPVPPPAADRVTLNVYNTTFKSGLSGTVAAALKQRGFKIAQTGNDPGGGFFPDDTAIIRYGEHGEPAARRVQLSVKGARLVKDGRKDETIDLLLGSKFEDVVPAAQATPTIEPTATRPPGC
;
A
#
# COMPACT_ATOMS: atom_id res chain seq x y z
N MET A 1 -51.10 -26.06 18.33
CA MET A 1 -50.96 -26.04 16.85
C MET A 1 -49.45 -25.98 16.58
N LEU A 2 -48.71 -27.07 16.36
CA LEU A 2 -49.07 -28.38 15.79
C LEU A 2 -49.50 -28.24 14.32
N TRP A 3 -48.55 -28.42 13.41
CA TRP A 3 -48.52 -29.49 12.39
C TRP A 3 -47.08 -29.65 11.86
N ALA A 4 -46.77 -30.79 11.27
CA ALA A 4 -45.44 -31.17 10.76
C ALA A 4 -45.59 -32.22 9.63
N ARG A 5 -44.47 -32.69 9.06
CA ARG A 5 -44.34 -33.47 7.80
C ARG A 5 -44.28 -32.54 6.57
N THR A 6 -43.59 -32.89 5.47
CA THR A 6 -43.37 -34.25 4.94
C THR A 6 -41.93 -34.51 4.46
N VAL A 7 -41.41 -35.69 4.81
CA VAL A 7 -40.20 -36.28 4.21
C VAL A 7 -40.61 -37.03 2.95
N ASN A 8 -39.83 -36.92 1.88
CA ASN A 8 -39.91 -37.87 0.75
C ASN A 8 -38.57 -38.57 0.53
N ARG A 9 -38.61 -39.78 -0.04
CA ARG A 9 -37.48 -40.72 -0.16
C ARG A 9 -37.55 -41.44 -1.51
N HIS A 10 -36.61 -42.35 -1.74
CA HIS A 10 -36.47 -43.22 -2.92
C HIS A 10 -35.91 -42.52 -4.18
N GLY A 11 -35.06 -43.18 -4.98
CA GLY A 11 -34.54 -44.55 -4.83
C GLY A 11 -33.28 -44.81 -5.66
N ALA A 12 -32.59 -45.92 -5.37
CA ALA A 12 -31.36 -46.35 -6.02
C ALA A 12 -31.53 -47.70 -6.74
N ARG A 13 -30.98 -47.81 -7.96
CA ARG A 13 -30.88 -48.99 -8.86
C ARG A 13 -30.31 -48.49 -10.20
N THR A 14 -29.50 -49.21 -11.00
CA THR A 14 -28.77 -50.49 -10.82
C THR A 14 -27.55 -50.46 -11.77
N ALA A 15 -26.56 -51.33 -11.59
CA ALA A 15 -25.48 -51.53 -12.57
C ALA A 15 -25.54 -52.95 -13.18
N LEU A 16 -25.12 -53.09 -14.44
CA LEU A 16 -24.68 -54.36 -15.03
C LEU A 16 -23.79 -54.12 -16.27
N LEU A 17 -22.93 -55.10 -16.59
CA LEU A 17 -22.08 -55.13 -17.80
C LEU A 17 -22.64 -56.10 -18.85
N VAL A 18 -22.10 -56.02 -20.08
CA VAL A 18 -21.66 -57.14 -20.95
C VAL A 18 -20.92 -56.52 -22.17
N ALA A 19 -20.08 -57.28 -22.88
CA ALA A 19 -19.07 -56.72 -23.79
C ALA A 19 -18.90 -57.47 -25.13
N GLY A 20 -18.33 -56.76 -26.11
CA GLY A 20 -17.39 -57.30 -27.11
C GLY A 20 -17.91 -57.70 -28.49
N VAL A 21 -17.13 -57.36 -29.54
CA VAL A 21 -16.72 -58.20 -30.69
C VAL A 21 -15.69 -57.43 -31.55
N LEU A 22 -14.88 -58.16 -32.33
CA LEU A 22 -13.78 -57.67 -33.19
C LEU A 22 -14.21 -57.69 -34.69
N LEU A 23 -13.51 -57.15 -35.69
CA LEU A 23 -12.10 -56.73 -35.85
C LEU A 23 -12.05 -55.26 -36.40
N SER A 24 -11.02 -54.68 -37.06
CA SER A 24 -9.88 -55.21 -37.84
C SER A 24 -8.61 -54.36 -37.75
N VAL A 25 -7.56 -54.75 -38.50
CA VAL A 25 -6.28 -54.03 -38.62
C VAL A 25 -5.87 -53.83 -40.08
N THR A 26 -5.40 -52.62 -40.40
CA THR A 26 -4.54 -52.32 -41.55
C THR A 26 -3.49 -51.31 -41.10
N ALA A 27 -2.23 -51.72 -41.09
CA ALA A 27 -1.11 -50.84 -40.78
C ALA A 27 -0.55 -50.23 -42.07
N CYS A 28 -0.21 -48.94 -42.05
CA CYS A 28 0.93 -48.38 -42.79
C CYS A 28 1.20 -46.91 -42.41
N SER A 29 2.43 -46.47 -42.68
CA SER A 29 2.99 -45.13 -42.47
C SER A 29 3.22 -44.69 -41.02
N SER A 30 4.50 -44.59 -40.67
CA SER A 30 4.97 -43.85 -39.50
C SER A 30 4.88 -42.35 -39.77
N ASP A 31 4.33 -41.60 -38.81
CA ASP A 31 4.67 -40.20 -38.57
C ASP A 31 4.20 -39.86 -37.14
N GLU A 32 5.14 -39.74 -36.20
CA GLU A 32 4.85 -39.07 -34.93
C GLU A 32 4.81 -37.56 -35.21
N PRO A 33 3.67 -36.87 -35.06
CA PRO A 33 3.65 -35.41 -35.13
C PRO A 33 4.38 -34.87 -33.90
N ALA A 34 5.69 -34.67 -34.03
CA ALA A 34 6.60 -34.32 -32.95
C ALA A 34 5.98 -33.26 -32.03
N THR A 35 5.78 -33.63 -30.76
CA THR A 35 4.98 -32.87 -29.81
C THR A 35 5.53 -31.45 -29.68
N LYS A 36 4.90 -30.50 -30.39
CA LYS A 36 5.26 -29.09 -30.33
C LYS A 36 4.93 -28.60 -28.94
N THR A 37 5.92 -28.61 -28.05
CA THR A 37 5.86 -28.02 -26.72
C THR A 37 5.68 -26.51 -26.86
N THR A 38 4.43 -26.11 -27.09
CA THR A 38 3.95 -24.73 -27.01
C THR A 38 4.15 -24.29 -25.56
N LYS A 39 5.33 -23.72 -25.29
CA LYS A 39 5.62 -23.02 -24.04
C LYS A 39 4.49 -22.02 -23.82
N SER A 40 3.64 -22.27 -22.83
CA SER A 40 2.55 -21.38 -22.48
C SER A 40 3.12 -19.98 -22.22
N PRO A 41 2.61 -18.91 -22.86
CA PRO A 41 3.07 -17.56 -22.59
C PRO A 41 2.51 -17.09 -21.23
N VAL A 42 3.17 -17.51 -20.15
CA VAL A 42 2.78 -17.18 -18.77
C VAL A 42 3.32 -15.80 -18.38
N CYS A 43 2.64 -14.76 -18.85
CA CYS A 43 2.50 -13.44 -18.23
C CYS A 43 1.48 -12.60 -19.04
N PRO A 44 0.74 -11.65 -18.44
CA PRO A 44 1.18 -10.82 -17.32
C PRO A 44 0.56 -11.16 -15.95
N SER A 45 1.40 -11.21 -14.92
CA SER A 45 0.99 -11.14 -13.50
C SER A 45 0.89 -9.70 -12.98
N SER A 46 1.34 -8.71 -13.76
CA SER A 46 1.25 -7.29 -13.45
C SER A 46 0.01 -6.65 -14.09
N LEU A 47 -0.65 -5.73 -13.37
CA LEU A 47 -1.61 -4.82 -13.98
C LEU A 47 -0.98 -4.08 -15.18
N PRO A 48 -1.75 -3.78 -16.24
CA PRO A 48 -1.25 -2.92 -17.32
C PRO A 48 -0.94 -1.53 -16.80
N ALA A 49 0.04 -0.85 -17.39
CA ALA A 49 0.36 0.53 -17.03
C ALA A 49 -0.76 1.49 -17.50
N PRO A 50 -1.02 2.60 -16.80
CA PRO A 50 -1.85 3.68 -17.31
C PRO A 50 -1.26 4.24 -18.61
N SER A 51 -2.10 4.48 -19.63
CA SER A 51 -1.65 5.00 -20.93
C SER A 51 -1.45 6.52 -20.94
N PHE A 52 -1.98 7.22 -19.94
CA PHE A 52 -1.64 8.60 -19.62
C PHE A 52 -1.76 8.85 -18.11
N LYS A 53 -1.05 9.85 -17.61
CA LYS A 53 -1.11 10.23 -16.20
C LYS A 53 -2.40 10.99 -15.88
N VAL A 54 -3.19 10.45 -14.96
CA VAL A 54 -4.26 11.18 -14.26
C VAL A 54 -3.68 11.62 -12.91
N SER A 55 -3.77 12.91 -12.58
CA SER A 55 -3.34 13.38 -11.27
C SER A 55 -4.37 13.05 -10.19
N LEU A 56 -3.96 12.90 -8.92
CA LEU A 56 -4.92 12.66 -7.84
C LEU A 56 -5.94 13.81 -7.70
N ALA A 57 -5.53 15.06 -7.99
CA ALA A 57 -6.42 16.22 -8.09
C ALA A 57 -7.44 16.17 -9.25
N GLN A 58 -7.49 15.06 -10.00
CA GLN A 58 -8.50 14.74 -11.02
C GLN A 58 -9.18 13.38 -10.74
N THR A 59 -8.81 12.71 -9.64
CA THR A 59 -9.34 11.41 -9.22
C THR A 59 -10.45 11.60 -8.19
N PHE A 60 -11.69 11.39 -8.62
CA PHE A 60 -12.88 11.38 -7.77
C PHE A 60 -13.26 9.93 -7.45
N LEU A 61 -13.31 9.58 -6.16
CA LEU A 61 -13.52 8.19 -5.74
C LEU A 61 -14.38 8.03 -4.48
N ASN A 62 -15.08 6.91 -4.38
CA ASN A 62 -15.59 6.40 -3.11
C ASN A 62 -14.59 5.41 -2.49
N ILE A 63 -14.60 5.25 -1.16
CA ILE A 63 -13.72 4.32 -0.46
C ILE A 63 -14.54 3.42 0.47
N TYR A 64 -14.45 2.12 0.29
CA TYR A 64 -15.28 1.13 0.97
C TYR A 64 -14.45 0.13 1.78
N ASN A 65 -14.89 -0.17 2.98
CA ASN A 65 -14.30 -1.20 3.83
C ASN A 65 -14.90 -2.57 3.54
N ALA A 66 -14.06 -3.52 3.11
CA ALA A 66 -14.35 -4.96 3.00
C ALA A 66 -13.27 -5.73 3.77
N SER A 67 -13.01 -5.28 5.01
CA SER A 67 -11.99 -5.82 5.90
C SER A 67 -12.52 -5.90 7.33
N SER A 68 -11.88 -6.75 8.13
CA SER A 68 -12.11 -6.85 9.57
C SER A 68 -11.65 -5.62 10.37
N THR A 69 -10.99 -4.65 9.72
CA THR A 69 -10.40 -3.48 10.38
C THR A 69 -11.36 -2.29 10.41
N ASP A 70 -11.91 -2.01 11.60
CA ASP A 70 -12.75 -0.83 11.83
C ASP A 70 -12.08 0.48 11.37
N GLY A 71 -12.86 1.36 10.73
CA GLY A 71 -12.42 2.69 10.30
C GLY A 71 -11.36 2.71 9.18
N LEU A 72 -11.05 1.58 8.54
CA LEU A 72 -10.00 1.51 7.51
C LEU A 72 -10.29 2.47 6.33
N ALA A 73 -11.54 2.52 5.86
CA ALA A 73 -11.97 3.44 4.81
C ALA A 73 -11.72 4.92 5.17
N SER A 74 -12.00 5.33 6.41
CA SER A 74 -11.79 6.72 6.86
C SER A 74 -10.31 7.08 6.97
N ARG A 75 -9.44 6.14 7.41
CA ARG A 75 -7.97 6.34 7.40
C ARG A 75 -7.44 6.46 5.97
N ALA A 76 -7.89 5.59 5.07
CA ALA A 76 -7.51 5.63 3.66
C ALA A 76 -8.01 6.90 2.95
N ALA A 77 -9.19 7.40 3.33
CA ALA A 77 -9.71 8.67 2.83
C ALA A 77 -8.89 9.88 3.27
N SER A 78 -8.47 9.92 4.54
CA SER A 78 -7.57 10.95 5.05
C SER A 78 -6.23 10.96 4.30
N GLU A 79 -5.59 9.80 4.14
CA GLU A 79 -4.32 9.66 3.40
C GLU A 79 -4.46 10.02 1.91
N LEU A 80 -5.53 9.59 1.23
CA LEU A 80 -5.73 9.93 -0.18
C LEU A 80 -6.11 11.40 -0.39
N THR A 81 -6.88 12.00 0.52
CA THR A 81 -7.18 13.44 0.50
C THR A 81 -5.91 14.25 0.69
N TRP A 82 -5.03 13.86 1.62
CA TRP A 82 -3.72 14.49 1.81
C TRP A 82 -2.80 14.34 0.59
N ARG A 83 -2.82 13.18 -0.10
CA ARG A 83 -2.17 13.00 -1.41
C ARG A 83 -2.85 13.78 -2.56
N GLY A 84 -3.94 14.48 -2.29
CA GLY A 84 -4.65 15.37 -3.22
C GLY A 84 -5.80 14.74 -4.00
N ALA A 85 -6.34 13.58 -3.57
CA ALA A 85 -7.50 12.95 -4.21
C ALA A 85 -8.84 13.50 -3.69
N HIS A 86 -9.87 13.46 -4.53
CA HIS A 86 -11.23 13.91 -4.17
C HIS A 86 -12.09 12.74 -3.70
N VAL A 87 -12.04 12.44 -2.40
CA VAL A 87 -12.92 11.42 -1.79
C VAL A 87 -14.35 11.95 -1.74
N LEU A 88 -15.27 11.23 -2.38
CA LEU A 88 -16.69 11.53 -2.47
C LEU A 88 -17.48 10.96 -1.29
N SER A 89 -17.14 9.75 -0.85
CA SER A 89 -17.84 9.02 0.21
C SER A 89 -16.95 7.96 0.86
N THR A 90 -17.27 7.60 2.11
CA THR A 90 -16.68 6.45 2.81
C THR A 90 -17.76 5.58 3.44
N GLY A 91 -17.64 4.26 3.34
CA GLY A 91 -18.55 3.32 4.02
C GLY A 91 -17.97 1.90 4.12
N ASN A 92 -18.83 0.92 4.39
CA ASN A 92 -18.54 -0.50 4.15
C ASN A 92 -18.93 -0.85 2.70
N ASP A 93 -18.33 -1.89 2.12
CA ASP A 93 -18.67 -2.33 0.76
C ASP A 93 -20.11 -2.85 0.70
N PRO A 94 -20.99 -2.29 -0.15
CA PRO A 94 -22.35 -2.82 -0.34
C PRO A 94 -22.40 -4.17 -1.06
N ASN A 95 -21.30 -4.60 -1.70
CA ASN A 95 -21.08 -5.89 -2.37
C ASN A 95 -22.34 -6.53 -3.00
N PRO A 96 -22.99 -5.88 -3.99
CA PRO A 96 -24.30 -6.28 -4.48
C PRO A 96 -24.32 -7.59 -5.30
N ASP A 97 -23.15 -8.16 -5.61
CA ASP A 97 -22.99 -9.35 -6.45
C ASP A 97 -22.36 -10.53 -5.69
N ASP A 98 -22.38 -10.53 -4.36
CA ASP A 98 -21.80 -11.55 -3.46
C ASP A 98 -20.33 -11.92 -3.79
N ARG A 99 -19.53 -10.94 -4.22
CA ARG A 99 -18.14 -11.16 -4.65
C ARG A 99 -17.21 -11.43 -3.46
N PRO A 100 -16.16 -12.27 -3.64
CA PRO A 100 -15.14 -12.46 -2.61
C PRO A 100 -14.43 -11.14 -2.26
N GLU A 101 -14.22 -10.91 -0.96
CA GLU A 101 -13.51 -9.72 -0.48
C GLU A 101 -12.06 -9.68 -1.01
N PRO A 102 -11.55 -8.52 -1.45
CA PRO A 102 -10.21 -8.42 -1.99
C PRO A 102 -9.16 -8.60 -0.91
N LYS A 103 -8.07 -9.33 -1.18
CA LYS A 103 -7.01 -9.55 -0.18
C LYS A 103 -6.22 -8.30 0.22
N ALA A 104 -6.17 -7.28 -0.65
CA ALA A 104 -5.48 -6.02 -0.40
C ALA A 104 -6.35 -4.83 -0.82
N ALA A 105 -6.68 -4.72 -2.11
CA ALA A 105 -7.73 -3.84 -2.60
C ALA A 105 -8.30 -4.30 -3.94
N GLU A 106 -9.55 -3.95 -4.20
CA GLU A 106 -10.15 -3.92 -5.54
C GLU A 106 -10.47 -2.47 -5.89
N ILE A 107 -10.15 -2.03 -7.11
CA ILE A 107 -10.65 -0.76 -7.65
C ILE A 107 -11.70 -1.10 -8.71
N ARG A 108 -12.96 -0.78 -8.42
CA ARG A 108 -14.08 -0.91 -9.36
C ARG A 108 -14.16 0.34 -10.20
N TYR A 109 -14.31 0.19 -11.52
CA TYR A 109 -14.31 1.33 -12.45
C TYR A 109 -15.23 1.12 -13.66
N GLY A 110 -15.81 2.22 -14.12
CA GLY A 110 -16.60 2.24 -15.36
C GLY A 110 -15.73 2.31 -16.61
N LYS A 111 -16.31 2.05 -17.79
CA LYS A 111 -15.59 2.16 -19.09
C LYS A 111 -14.79 3.48 -19.22
N ASN A 112 -15.35 4.58 -18.72
CA ASN A 112 -14.72 5.91 -18.75
C ASN A 112 -13.74 6.17 -17.58
N GLY A 113 -13.86 5.43 -16.47
CA GLY A 113 -12.97 5.51 -15.30
C GLY A 113 -11.65 4.74 -15.43
N LYS A 114 -11.44 3.96 -16.50
CA LYS A 114 -10.29 3.04 -16.65
C LYS A 114 -8.93 3.66 -16.37
N GLN A 115 -8.66 4.85 -16.90
CA GLN A 115 -7.36 5.51 -16.68
C GLN A 115 -7.24 6.12 -15.27
N VAL A 116 -8.37 6.52 -14.66
CA VAL A 116 -8.41 6.93 -13.24
C VAL A 116 -8.03 5.74 -12.36
N ALA A 117 -8.62 4.57 -12.61
CA ALA A 117 -8.34 3.33 -11.88
C ALA A 117 -6.88 2.87 -12.02
N LEU A 118 -6.35 2.89 -13.25
CA LEU A 118 -4.94 2.52 -13.53
C LEU A 118 -3.94 3.47 -12.85
N ASN A 119 -4.26 4.77 -12.73
CA ASN A 119 -3.43 5.71 -11.98
C ASN A 119 -3.61 5.54 -10.46
N LEU A 120 -4.82 5.32 -9.96
CA LEU A 120 -5.08 5.05 -8.53
C LEU A 120 -4.40 3.75 -8.05
N ALA A 121 -4.33 2.72 -8.90
CA ALA A 121 -3.61 1.48 -8.61
C ALA A 121 -2.11 1.72 -8.31
N THR A 122 -1.49 2.78 -8.86
CA THR A 122 -0.09 3.13 -8.52
C THR A 122 0.10 3.57 -7.06
N GLN A 123 -0.99 3.89 -6.35
CA GLN A 123 -0.96 4.30 -4.95
C GLN A 123 -1.15 3.14 -3.98
N VAL A 124 -1.56 1.95 -4.45
CA VAL A 124 -2.00 0.84 -3.59
C VAL A 124 -1.23 -0.43 -3.91
N GLN A 125 -0.64 -1.04 -2.88
CA GLN A 125 0.08 -2.30 -3.03
C GLN A 125 -0.89 -3.44 -3.35
N ASN A 126 -0.59 -4.21 -4.40
CA ASN A 126 -1.34 -5.41 -4.79
C ASN A 126 -2.84 -5.18 -5.04
N ALA A 127 -3.23 -4.00 -5.53
CA ALA A 127 -4.60 -3.75 -5.99
C ALA A 127 -4.95 -4.64 -7.19
N VAL A 128 -6.21 -5.10 -7.26
CA VAL A 128 -6.82 -5.67 -8.47
C VAL A 128 -7.78 -4.65 -9.10
N LEU A 129 -8.09 -4.83 -10.39
CA LEU A 129 -8.96 -3.94 -11.15
C LEU A 129 -10.19 -4.69 -11.65
N TYR A 130 -11.38 -4.18 -11.34
CA TYR A 130 -12.67 -4.73 -11.80
C TYR A 130 -13.42 -3.70 -12.64
N GLN A 131 -13.80 -4.04 -13.87
CA GLN A 131 -14.61 -3.17 -14.71
C GLN A 131 -16.08 -3.55 -14.58
N ASP A 132 -16.95 -2.56 -14.36
CA ASP A 132 -18.40 -2.71 -14.43
C ASP A 132 -19.02 -1.70 -15.41
N ASP A 133 -20.35 -1.74 -15.49
CA ASP A 133 -21.14 -0.99 -16.47
C ASP A 133 -21.39 0.48 -16.09
N ARG A 134 -20.81 1.02 -15.00
CA ARG A 134 -20.98 2.46 -14.69
C ARG A 134 -20.41 3.31 -15.85
N THR A 135 -21.16 4.34 -16.25
CA THR A 135 -20.81 5.21 -17.38
C THR A 135 -20.08 6.48 -16.96
N ASN A 136 -20.16 6.86 -15.69
CA ASN A 136 -19.39 7.97 -15.13
C ASN A 136 -17.90 7.58 -14.95
N PRO A 137 -17.00 8.56 -14.75
CA PRO A 137 -15.56 8.29 -14.60
C PRO A 137 -15.11 8.06 -13.15
N THR A 138 -16.03 8.00 -12.16
CA THR A 138 -15.62 7.75 -10.77
C THR A 138 -15.14 6.32 -10.60
N VAL A 139 -14.38 6.09 -9.54
CA VAL A 139 -13.90 4.75 -9.17
C VAL A 139 -14.24 4.47 -7.70
N ASP A 140 -14.44 3.21 -7.37
CA ASP A 140 -14.65 2.78 -5.99
C ASP A 140 -13.43 1.98 -5.53
N LEU A 141 -12.79 2.40 -4.44
CA LEU A 141 -11.64 1.70 -3.85
C LEU A 141 -12.12 0.87 -2.66
N ILE A 142 -12.15 -0.45 -2.83
CA ILE A 142 -12.57 -1.42 -1.83
C ILE A 142 -11.31 -1.95 -1.13
N LEU A 143 -11.30 -1.88 0.20
CA LEU A 143 -10.14 -2.16 1.05
C LEU A 143 -10.28 -3.50 1.77
N GLY A 144 -9.28 -4.37 1.65
CA GLY A 144 -9.19 -5.64 2.37
C GLY A 144 -8.22 -5.62 3.56
N ASP A 145 -8.16 -6.71 4.32
CA ASP A 145 -7.27 -6.83 5.50
C ASP A 145 -5.78 -6.61 5.17
N GLY A 146 -5.33 -7.00 3.98
CA GLY A 146 -3.97 -6.79 3.50
C GLY A 146 -3.69 -5.42 2.89
N PHE A 147 -4.63 -4.46 2.98
CA PHE A 147 -4.52 -3.14 2.35
C PHE A 147 -3.29 -2.36 2.83
N LYS A 148 -2.49 -1.88 1.87
CA LYS A 148 -1.36 -0.97 2.11
C LYS A 148 -1.22 0.03 0.97
N PHE A 149 -0.96 1.28 1.30
CA PHE A 149 -0.51 2.26 0.31
C PHE A 149 0.94 2.00 -0.12
N VAL A 150 1.28 2.38 -1.35
CA VAL A 150 2.67 2.60 -1.75
C VAL A 150 3.22 3.79 -0.92
N PRO A 151 4.38 3.65 -0.25
CA PRO A 151 4.94 4.73 0.57
C PRO A 151 5.25 5.98 -0.24
N VAL A 152 4.98 7.17 0.31
CA VAL A 152 5.40 8.43 -0.32
C VAL A 152 6.92 8.61 -0.11
N PRO A 153 7.72 8.86 -1.16
CA PRO A 153 9.16 9.09 -1.02
C PRO A 153 9.48 10.21 -0.02
N PRO A 154 10.55 10.09 0.78
CA PRO A 154 10.98 11.16 1.68
C PRO A 154 11.24 12.46 0.91
N PRO A 155 10.69 13.61 1.34
CA PRO A 155 10.82 14.86 0.61
C PRO A 155 12.25 15.43 0.69
N ALA A 156 12.53 16.48 -0.07
CA ALA A 156 13.77 17.24 0.08
C ALA A 156 13.84 17.96 1.45
N ALA A 157 15.04 18.18 1.97
CA ALA A 157 15.24 18.70 3.33
C ALA A 157 14.67 20.13 3.52
N ASP A 158 14.67 20.96 2.46
CA ASP A 158 14.06 22.29 2.45
C ASP A 158 12.53 22.27 2.64
N ARG A 159 11.90 21.10 2.49
CA ARG A 159 10.46 20.88 2.73
C ARG A 159 10.16 20.29 4.10
N VAL A 160 11.17 19.93 4.89
CA VAL A 160 10.99 19.41 6.25
C VAL A 160 11.23 20.51 7.27
N THR A 161 10.17 20.85 8.00
CA THR A 161 10.24 21.63 9.23
C THR A 161 10.24 20.68 10.43
N LEU A 162 11.15 20.89 11.39
CA LEU A 162 11.20 20.10 12.61
C LEU A 162 11.58 20.91 13.86
N ASN A 163 11.21 20.36 15.02
CA ASN A 163 11.76 20.73 16.32
C ASN A 163 12.92 19.79 16.69
N VAL A 164 13.88 20.27 17.47
CA VAL A 164 14.99 19.46 18.00
C VAL A 164 15.04 19.57 19.53
N TYR A 165 14.74 18.47 20.21
CA TYR A 165 14.65 18.41 21.66
C TYR A 165 15.75 17.53 22.26
N ASN A 166 16.35 18.02 23.33
CA ASN A 166 17.30 17.28 24.13
C ASN A 166 16.56 16.44 25.19
N THR A 167 16.90 15.15 25.30
CA THR A 167 16.41 14.25 26.37
C THR A 167 17.56 13.71 27.22
N THR A 168 18.68 14.45 27.25
CA THR A 168 19.94 14.05 27.89
C THR A 168 20.49 15.15 28.78
N PHE A 169 21.45 14.81 29.64
CA PHE A 169 22.19 15.78 30.46
C PHE A 169 23.27 16.57 29.68
N LYS A 170 23.45 16.33 28.36
CA LYS A 170 24.42 17.05 27.52
C LYS A 170 23.89 18.45 27.22
N SER A 171 24.41 19.48 27.89
CA SER A 171 24.00 20.87 27.65
C SER A 171 24.27 21.31 26.19
N GLY A 172 23.39 22.16 25.64
CA GLY A 172 23.50 22.70 24.28
C GLY A 172 23.24 21.73 23.12
N LEU A 173 23.11 20.41 23.37
CA LEU A 173 23.07 19.36 22.35
C LEU A 173 22.04 19.62 21.23
N SER A 174 20.81 20.00 21.58
CA SER A 174 19.75 20.27 20.61
C SER A 174 20.05 21.49 19.72
N GLY A 175 20.76 22.49 20.24
CA GLY A 175 21.24 23.64 19.45
C GLY A 175 22.31 23.23 18.43
N THR A 176 23.29 22.43 18.86
CA THR A 176 24.35 21.90 17.98
C THR A 176 23.77 21.06 16.83
N VAL A 177 22.89 20.10 17.15
CA VAL A 177 22.28 19.24 16.13
C VAL A 177 21.34 20.03 15.21
N ALA A 178 20.58 20.99 15.75
CA ALA A 178 19.76 21.88 14.92
C ALA A 178 20.60 22.73 13.94
N ALA A 179 21.76 23.22 14.35
CA ALA A 179 22.68 23.93 13.45
C ALA A 179 23.20 23.00 12.33
N ALA A 180 23.62 21.78 12.68
CA ALA A 180 24.09 20.79 11.71
C ALA A 180 22.99 20.32 10.74
N LEU A 181 21.72 20.25 11.17
CA LEU A 181 20.57 19.98 10.31
C LEU A 181 20.20 21.19 9.43
N LYS A 182 20.26 22.41 9.97
CA LYS A 182 20.01 23.64 9.20
C LYS A 182 21.03 23.82 8.06
N GLN A 183 22.30 23.46 8.29
CA GLN A 183 23.34 23.41 7.24
C GLN A 183 23.02 22.40 6.12
N ARG A 184 22.19 21.39 6.39
CA ARG A 184 21.70 20.39 5.41
C ARG A 184 20.37 20.79 4.76
N GLY A 185 19.93 22.04 4.96
CA GLY A 185 18.71 22.60 4.36
C GLY A 185 17.42 22.39 5.18
N PHE A 186 17.45 21.66 6.31
CA PHE A 186 16.26 21.48 7.15
C PHE A 186 15.81 22.80 7.78
N LYS A 187 14.49 22.99 7.90
CA LYS A 187 13.90 24.15 8.61
C LYS A 187 13.74 23.81 10.09
N ILE A 188 14.48 24.50 10.95
CA ILE A 188 14.31 24.36 12.40
C ILE A 188 13.23 25.34 12.86
N ALA A 189 12.16 24.83 13.48
CA ALA A 189 11.12 25.64 14.12
C ALA A 189 11.51 25.99 15.57
N GLN A 190 11.79 24.97 16.39
CA GLN A 190 12.17 25.13 17.80
C GLN A 190 13.38 24.27 18.18
N THR A 191 14.15 24.74 19.16
CA THR A 191 15.12 23.93 19.92
C THR A 191 14.84 24.02 21.41
N GLY A 192 15.27 23.02 22.18
CA GLY A 192 15.15 23.04 23.64
C GLY A 192 15.39 21.68 24.29
N ASN A 193 14.77 21.48 25.46
CA ASN A 193 14.56 20.16 26.08
C ASN A 193 13.15 19.65 25.69
N ASP A 194 12.87 18.34 25.77
CA ASP A 194 11.52 17.80 25.48
C ASP A 194 10.47 18.40 26.44
N PRO A 195 9.43 19.12 25.97
CA PRO A 195 8.35 19.62 26.83
C PRO A 195 7.54 18.49 27.47
N GLY A 196 7.59 17.27 26.92
CA GLY A 196 7.04 16.06 27.55
C GLY A 196 7.89 15.48 28.67
N GLY A 197 9.05 16.06 28.99
CA GLY A 197 9.95 15.58 30.06
C GLY A 197 10.58 14.21 29.78
N GLY A 198 10.61 13.76 28.53
CA GLY A 198 11.14 12.45 28.16
C GLY A 198 12.62 12.27 28.47
N PHE A 199 13.00 11.05 28.83
CA PHE A 199 14.37 10.60 28.99
C PHE A 199 14.55 9.26 28.25
N PHE A 200 15.41 9.22 27.24
CA PHE A 200 15.66 8.02 26.44
C PHE A 200 17.10 7.54 26.68
N PRO A 201 17.35 6.64 27.65
CA PRO A 201 18.68 6.09 27.89
C PRO A 201 19.12 5.14 26.78
N ASP A 202 18.17 4.43 26.16
CA ASP A 202 18.46 3.30 25.29
C ASP A 202 18.37 3.56 23.78
N ASP A 203 17.72 4.65 23.36
CA ASP A 203 17.63 5.06 21.96
C ASP A 203 18.74 6.06 21.57
N THR A 204 19.13 6.06 20.29
CA THR A 204 19.94 7.14 19.70
C THR A 204 19.10 8.39 19.49
N ALA A 205 17.89 8.25 18.94
CA ALA A 205 16.89 9.31 18.90
C ALA A 205 15.48 8.75 18.67
N ILE A 206 14.46 9.49 19.11
CA ILE A 206 13.06 9.28 18.73
C ILE A 206 12.67 10.37 17.74
N ILE A 207 11.97 10.01 16.67
CA ILE A 207 11.33 10.96 15.76
C ILE A 207 9.82 10.82 15.92
N ARG A 208 9.19 11.77 16.61
CA ARG A 208 7.72 11.84 16.74
C ARG A 208 7.12 12.56 15.54
N TYR A 209 5.99 12.07 15.04
CA TYR A 209 5.27 12.66 13.90
C TYR A 209 3.76 12.38 13.94
N GLY A 210 2.99 13.22 13.23
CA GLY A 210 1.52 13.16 13.17
C GLY A 210 0.92 12.28 12.09
N GLU A 211 -0.32 12.62 11.71
CA GLU A 211 -1.13 11.84 10.76
C GLU A 211 -0.37 11.56 9.45
N HIS A 212 0.19 12.61 8.86
CA HIS A 212 0.85 12.60 7.54
C HIS A 212 2.35 12.92 7.57
N GLY A 213 2.94 13.22 8.74
CA GLY A 213 4.36 13.59 8.87
C GLY A 213 5.37 12.46 8.57
N GLU A 214 4.91 11.25 8.28
CA GLU A 214 5.75 10.05 8.15
C GLU A 214 6.86 10.14 7.08
N PRO A 215 6.64 10.68 5.86
CA PRO A 215 7.71 10.81 4.87
C PRO A 215 8.78 11.83 5.29
N ALA A 216 8.38 12.91 5.97
CA ALA A 216 9.29 13.88 6.56
C ALA A 216 10.07 13.28 7.74
N ALA A 217 9.42 12.43 8.55
CA ALA A 217 10.08 11.67 9.61
C ALA A 217 11.16 10.72 9.05
N ARG A 218 10.88 9.98 7.97
CA ARG A 218 11.92 9.21 7.22
C ARG A 218 13.06 10.11 6.74
N ARG A 219 12.77 11.31 6.24
CA ARG A 219 13.81 12.26 5.80
C ARG A 219 14.72 12.70 6.96
N VAL A 220 14.19 12.88 8.17
CA VAL A 220 15.00 13.13 9.37
C VAL A 220 15.77 11.87 9.80
N GLN A 221 15.17 10.69 9.73
CA GLN A 221 15.79 9.41 10.08
C GLN A 221 17.04 9.10 9.23
N LEU A 222 17.01 9.43 7.94
CA LEU A 222 18.19 9.34 7.06
C LEU A 222 19.38 10.22 7.51
N SER A 223 19.15 11.24 8.36
CA SER A 223 20.22 12.05 8.97
C SER A 223 20.71 11.50 10.33
N VAL A 224 19.94 10.61 10.97
CA VAL A 224 20.23 10.07 12.33
C VAL A 224 20.07 8.55 12.32
N LYS A 225 21.16 7.83 12.02
CA LYS A 225 21.17 6.36 12.00
C LYS A 225 20.77 5.81 13.38
N GLY A 226 19.89 4.82 13.39
CA GLY A 226 19.35 4.25 14.64
C GLY A 226 18.22 5.07 15.28
N ALA A 227 17.79 6.19 14.68
CA ALA A 227 16.59 6.89 15.13
C ALA A 227 15.33 6.05 14.88
N ARG A 228 14.42 6.04 15.85
CA ARG A 228 13.16 5.28 15.84
C ARG A 228 11.97 6.18 15.53
N LEU A 229 11.20 5.82 14.52
CA LEU A 229 9.98 6.53 14.13
C LEU A 229 8.82 6.18 15.08
N VAL A 230 8.08 7.18 15.55
CA VAL A 230 6.90 7.02 16.42
C VAL A 230 5.77 7.94 15.95
N LYS A 231 4.66 7.37 15.45
CA LYS A 231 3.41 8.12 15.20
C LYS A 231 2.71 8.33 16.55
N ASP A 232 2.50 9.58 16.96
CA ASP A 232 1.98 9.92 18.30
C ASP A 232 0.54 10.46 18.32
N GLY A 233 -0.11 10.50 17.15
CA GLY A 233 -1.53 10.82 17.02
C GLY A 233 -1.85 12.30 16.84
N ARG A 234 -0.86 13.21 16.86
CA ARG A 234 -1.06 14.62 16.47
C ARG A 234 -1.60 14.72 15.04
N LYS A 235 -2.40 15.75 14.76
CA LYS A 235 -3.08 15.94 13.46
C LYS A 235 -2.32 16.83 12.47
N ASP A 236 -1.24 17.47 12.90
CA ASP A 236 -0.36 18.25 12.03
C ASP A 236 0.75 17.39 11.41
N GLU A 237 1.62 18.03 10.63
CA GLU A 237 2.83 17.43 10.05
C GLU A 237 4.07 17.71 10.91
N THR A 238 3.92 18.19 12.16
CA THR A 238 5.05 18.63 12.98
C THR A 238 5.93 17.46 13.37
N ILE A 239 7.20 17.53 12.99
CA ILE A 239 8.21 16.53 13.30
C ILE A 239 9.02 16.97 14.52
N ASP A 240 9.16 16.12 15.53
CA ASP A 240 10.08 16.35 16.64
C ASP A 240 11.22 15.33 16.58
N LEU A 241 12.47 15.79 16.57
CA LEU A 241 13.66 14.97 16.79
C LEU A 241 14.07 15.06 18.26
N LEU A 242 13.84 14.00 19.02
CA LEU A 242 14.24 13.86 20.41
C LEU A 242 15.54 13.09 20.51
N LEU A 243 16.60 13.77 20.94
CA LEU A 243 17.95 13.24 21.01
C LEU A 243 18.12 12.40 22.27
N GLY A 244 18.38 11.10 22.11
CA GLY A 244 18.54 10.14 23.21
C GLY A 244 19.98 10.09 23.73
N SER A 245 20.20 9.33 24.82
CA SER A 245 21.51 9.28 25.50
C SER A 245 22.58 8.62 24.64
N LYS A 246 22.21 7.71 23.73
CA LYS A 246 23.08 7.10 22.72
C LYS A 246 23.20 7.96 21.44
N PHE A 247 22.86 9.24 21.50
CA PHE A 247 23.17 10.20 20.43
C PHE A 247 24.64 10.61 20.47
N GLU A 248 25.32 10.45 19.34
CA GLU A 248 26.70 10.90 19.12
C GLU A 248 26.71 12.08 18.13
N ASP A 249 26.37 11.85 16.86
CA ASP A 249 26.28 12.88 15.82
C ASP A 249 25.28 12.50 14.69
N VAL A 250 24.96 13.45 13.82
CA VAL A 250 24.25 13.26 12.55
C VAL A 250 25.17 12.65 11.48
N VAL A 251 24.73 11.61 10.78
CA VAL A 251 25.57 10.89 9.79
C VAL A 251 26.14 11.82 8.71
N PRO A 252 27.33 11.57 8.11
CA PRO A 252 27.88 12.43 7.07
C PRO A 252 26.89 12.72 5.94
N ALA A 253 26.85 13.97 5.44
CA ALA A 253 25.77 14.45 4.55
C ALA A 253 25.55 13.59 3.28
N ALA A 254 26.63 13.03 2.70
CA ALA A 254 26.53 12.10 1.56
C ALA A 254 25.79 10.79 1.89
N GLN A 255 25.90 10.30 3.13
CA GLN A 255 25.19 9.11 3.62
C GLN A 255 23.72 9.42 3.96
N ALA A 256 23.37 10.70 4.14
CA ALA A 256 22.00 11.15 4.37
C ALA A 256 21.21 11.31 3.06
N THR A 257 21.32 10.35 2.14
CA THR A 257 20.57 10.30 0.88
C THR A 257 19.53 9.17 0.91
N PRO A 258 18.33 9.33 0.30
CA PRO A 258 17.41 8.21 0.15
C PRO A 258 18.01 7.20 -0.83
N THR A 259 18.07 5.92 -0.46
CA THR A 259 18.37 4.86 -1.42
C THR A 259 17.29 4.86 -2.50
N ILE A 260 17.66 5.18 -3.74
CA ILE A 260 16.81 4.92 -4.90
C ILE A 260 16.90 3.42 -5.16
N GLU A 261 16.01 2.67 -4.54
CA GLU A 261 15.81 1.25 -4.85
C GLU A 261 15.34 1.17 -6.31
N PRO A 262 16.08 0.50 -7.21
CA PRO A 262 15.76 0.52 -8.63
C PRO A 262 14.46 -0.23 -8.88
N THR A 263 13.47 0.44 -9.49
CA THR A 263 12.23 -0.18 -9.97
C THR A 263 12.57 -1.45 -10.74
N ALA A 264 12.05 -2.60 -10.29
CA ALA A 264 12.37 -3.91 -10.84
C ALA A 264 12.23 -3.91 -12.37
N THR A 265 13.36 -4.02 -13.07
CA THR A 265 13.40 -3.94 -14.53
C THR A 265 12.72 -5.16 -15.13
N ARG A 266 11.79 -4.93 -16.06
CA ARG A 266 11.08 -6.00 -16.77
C ARG A 266 12.11 -6.88 -17.50
N PRO A 267 12.10 -8.22 -17.31
CA PRO A 267 13.03 -9.10 -18.00
C PRO A 267 12.90 -8.97 -19.53
N PRO A 268 14.02 -9.01 -20.29
CA PRO A 268 13.96 -9.07 -21.74
C PRO A 268 13.19 -10.32 -22.20
N GLY A 269 12.15 -10.13 -23.01
CA GLY A 269 11.24 -11.21 -23.45
C GLY A 269 9.77 -11.02 -23.05
N CYS A 270 9.42 -9.89 -22.42
CA CYS A 270 8.06 -9.39 -22.21
C CYS A 270 8.00 -7.90 -22.59
#